data_AF-A0A3D3XJ40-F1
#
_entry.id   AF-A0A3D3XJ40-F1
#
_cell.length_a   1.000
_cell.length_b   1.000
_cell.length_c   1.000
_cell.angle_alpha   90.00
_cell.angle_beta   90.00
_cell.angle_gamma   90.00
#
_symmetry.space_group_name_H-M   'P 1'
#
loop_
_entity.id
_entity.type
_entity.pdbx_description
1 polymer ?
#
loop_
_entity_poly.entity_id
_entity_poly.type
_entity_poly.pdbx_seq_one_letter_code
_entity_poly.pdbx_strand_id
1 'polypeptide(L)'
;ALWTQFAETIFYHRGDLSDLEAYKSLKISLDQAEDDRLKKNLLFYLAISPSQFSEAVQHLSEARLLSKEETGDHWQRIVVEKPFGHDGPSAHELNESLTHHAHERQIYRIDHYLGKETVQ
;
A
#
# COMPACT_ATOMS: atom_id res chain seq x y z
N ALA A 1 10.27 22.57 17.49
CA ALA A 1 11.18 22.61 16.33
C ALA A 1 11.04 21.35 15.47
N LEU A 2 11.28 20.14 16.02
CA LEU A 2 11.20 18.89 15.25
C LEU A 2 9.81 18.60 14.65
N TRP A 3 8.74 18.78 15.43
CA TRP A 3 7.37 18.54 14.96
C TRP A 3 7.00 19.38 13.73
N THR A 4 7.38 20.67 13.72
CA THR A 4 7.09 21.58 12.60
C THR A 4 7.72 21.08 11.31
N GLN A 5 9.00 20.68 11.35
CA GLN A 5 9.69 20.12 10.19
C GLN A 5 9.07 18.80 9.72
N PHE A 6 8.64 17.94 10.64
CA PHE A 6 7.97 16.69 10.28
C PHE A 6 6.60 16.94 9.64
N ALA A 7 5.80 17.85 10.21
CA ALA A 7 4.47 18.17 9.71
C ALA A 7 4.48 18.71 8.27
N GLU A 8 5.55 19.43 7.87
CA GLU A 8 5.76 19.88 6.49
C GLU A 8 5.95 18.73 5.48
N THR A 9 6.19 17.50 5.95
CA THR A 9 6.29 16.29 5.11
C THR A 9 4.99 15.49 5.02
N ILE A 10 3.93 15.93 5.71
CA ILE A 10 2.63 15.26 5.73
C ILE A 10 1.70 15.96 4.74
N PHE A 11 1.22 15.18 3.77
CA PHE A 11 0.27 15.65 2.77
C PHE A 11 -1.02 14.84 2.86
N TYR A 12 -2.14 15.47 2.51
CA TYR A 12 -3.45 14.82 2.45
C TYR A 12 -3.97 14.83 1.02
N HIS A 13 -4.39 13.66 0.55
CA HIS A 13 -5.07 13.49 -0.73
C HIS A 13 -6.45 12.91 -0.47
N ARG A 14 -7.50 13.62 -0.89
CA ARG A 14 -8.88 13.17 -0.72
C ARG A 14 -9.25 12.19 -1.83
N GLY A 15 -9.86 11.07 -1.46
CA GLY A 15 -10.34 10.06 -2.41
C GLY A 15 -11.31 9.08 -1.78
N ASP A 16 -12.16 8.47 -2.59
CA ASP A 16 -12.91 7.27 -2.21
C ASP A 16 -12.12 6.04 -2.63
N LEU A 17 -12.04 5.03 -1.76
CA LEU A 17 -11.29 3.81 -2.01
C LEU A 17 -11.93 2.93 -3.10
N SER A 18 -13.23 3.07 -3.33
CA SER A 18 -13.93 2.36 -4.40
C SER A 18 -13.91 3.10 -5.74
N ASP A 19 -13.31 4.29 -5.81
CA ASP A 19 -13.24 5.10 -7.03
C ASP A 19 -11.82 5.07 -7.63
N LEU A 20 -11.67 4.40 -8.77
CA LEU A 20 -10.40 4.35 -9.51
C LEU A 20 -9.87 5.76 -9.86
N GLU A 21 -10.74 6.74 -10.12
CA GLU A 21 -10.30 8.11 -10.44
C GLU A 21 -9.61 8.79 -9.25
N ALA A 22 -9.95 8.40 -8.02
CA ALA A 22 -9.25 8.85 -6.82
C ALA A 22 -7.78 8.41 -6.83
N TYR A 23 -7.49 7.16 -7.25
CA TYR A 23 -6.12 6.64 -7.34
C TYR A 23 -5.36 7.27 -8.51
N LYS A 24 -6.01 7.51 -9.65
CA LYS A 24 -5.41 8.24 -10.77
C LYS A 24 -5.05 9.67 -10.38
N SER A 25 -5.92 10.36 -9.64
CA SER A 25 -5.62 11.70 -9.13
C SER A 25 -4.45 11.69 -8.14
N LEU A 26 -4.35 10.67 -7.27
CA LEU A 26 -3.19 10.48 -6.39
C LEU A 26 -1.90 10.30 -7.18
N LYS A 27 -1.93 9.48 -8.25
CA LYS A 27 -0.78 9.30 -9.14
C LYS A 27 -0.32 10.63 -9.75
N ILE A 28 -1.26 11.46 -10.22
CA ILE A 28 -0.95 12.79 -10.74
C ILE A 28 -0.29 13.66 -9.67
N SER A 29 -0.82 13.68 -8.45
CA SER A 29 -0.25 14.45 -7.34
C SER A 29 1.18 14.00 -6.98
N LEU A 30 1.46 12.70 -6.98
CA LEU A 30 2.81 12.16 -6.75
C LEU A 30 3.78 12.51 -7.90
N ASP A 31 3.33 12.41 -9.15
CA ASP A 31 4.14 12.75 -10.33
C ASP A 31 4.51 14.23 -10.37
N GLN A 32 3.61 15.10 -9.89
CA GLN A 32 3.79 16.54 -9.80
C GLN A 32 4.57 17.00 -8.56
N ALA A 33 4.81 16.11 -7.59
CA ALA A 33 5.55 16.47 -6.39
C ALA A 33 6.99 16.90 -6.72
N GLU A 34 7.47 17.95 -6.06
CA GLU A 34 8.86 18.42 -6.23
C GLU A 34 9.87 17.42 -5.69
N ASP A 35 9.49 16.64 -4.68
CA ASP A 35 10.34 15.64 -4.05
C ASP A 35 10.30 14.31 -4.81
N ASP A 36 11.39 13.99 -5.51
CA ASP A 36 11.54 12.73 -6.24
C ASP A 36 11.43 11.47 -5.35
N ARG A 37 11.60 11.59 -4.04
CA ARG A 37 11.38 10.45 -3.12
C ARG A 37 9.94 9.96 -3.18
N LEU A 38 8.99 10.85 -3.47
CA LEU A 38 7.56 10.53 -3.62
C LEU A 38 7.22 9.85 -4.96
N LYS A 39 8.20 9.57 -5.82
CA LYS A 39 8.00 8.94 -7.14
C LYS A 39 8.71 7.59 -7.28
N LYS A 40 9.73 7.34 -6.45
CA LYS A 40 10.61 6.18 -6.59
C LYS A 40 10.12 4.98 -5.78
N ASN A 41 10.11 5.15 -4.47
CA ASN A 41 9.90 4.08 -3.51
C ASN A 41 8.63 4.35 -2.73
N LEU A 42 7.58 3.56 -2.99
CA LEU A 42 6.25 3.80 -2.44
C LEU A 42 5.86 2.66 -1.49
N LEU A 43 5.45 3.02 -0.29
CA LEU A 43 4.89 2.12 0.70
C LEU A 43 3.42 2.48 0.94
N PHE A 44 2.51 1.59 0.57
CA PHE A 44 1.08 1.76 0.80
C PHE A 44 0.68 1.02 2.06
N TYR A 45 0.42 1.76 3.14
CA TYR A 45 -0.12 1.20 4.37
C TYR A 45 -1.65 1.18 4.30
N LEU A 46 -2.24 0.00 4.18
CA LEU A 46 -3.69 -0.17 4.07
C LEU A 46 -4.34 -0.21 5.45
N ALA A 47 -4.42 0.95 6.10
CA ALA A 47 -5.13 1.15 7.37
C ALA A 47 -6.65 1.27 7.17
N ILE A 48 -7.24 0.25 6.52
CA ILE A 48 -8.64 0.21 6.04
C ILE A 48 -9.31 -1.10 6.45
N SER A 49 -10.61 -1.27 6.16
CA SER A 49 -11.31 -2.53 6.44
C SER A 49 -10.70 -3.69 5.62
N PRO A 50 -10.56 -4.90 6.18
CA PRO A 50 -10.05 -6.06 5.44
C PRO A 50 -10.81 -6.37 4.15
N SER A 51 -12.12 -6.13 4.14
CA SER A 51 -12.98 -6.31 2.96
C SER A 51 -12.60 -5.41 1.78
N GLN A 52 -11.79 -4.37 2.01
CA GLN A 52 -11.39 -3.39 1.00
C GLN A 52 -9.97 -3.62 0.47
N PHE A 53 -9.21 -4.57 1.03
CA PHE A 53 -7.81 -4.78 0.62
C PHE A 53 -7.69 -5.16 -0.86
N SER A 54 -8.49 -6.13 -1.32
CA SER A 54 -8.48 -6.58 -2.71
C SER A 54 -8.76 -5.44 -3.69
N GLU A 55 -9.83 -4.68 -3.44
CA GLU A 55 -10.22 -3.55 -4.28
C GLU A 55 -9.17 -2.43 -4.27
N ALA A 56 -8.64 -2.07 -3.10
CA ALA A 56 -7.62 -1.04 -3.00
C ALA A 56 -6.32 -1.43 -3.73
N VAL A 57 -5.88 -2.68 -3.61
CA VAL A 57 -4.68 -3.18 -4.31
C VAL A 57 -4.90 -3.28 -5.82
N GLN A 58 -6.09 -3.67 -6.25
CA GLN A 58 -6.47 -3.63 -7.67
C GLN A 58 -6.40 -2.20 -8.20
N HIS A 59 -7.03 -1.22 -7.54
CA HIS A 59 -7.02 0.17 -7.98
C HIS A 59 -5.62 0.80 -7.95
N LEU A 60 -4.78 0.47 -6.96
CA LEU A 60 -3.36 0.86 -6.97
C LEU A 60 -2.64 0.33 -8.21
N SER A 61 -2.91 -0.92 -8.59
CA SER A 61 -2.33 -1.53 -9.78
C SER A 61 -2.80 -0.85 -11.07
N GLU A 62 -4.11 -0.65 -11.22
CA GLU A 62 -4.72 -0.03 -12.39
C GLU A 62 -4.31 1.44 -12.58
N ALA A 63 -4.12 2.17 -11.47
CA ALA A 63 -3.62 3.54 -11.48
C ALA A 63 -2.09 3.64 -11.68
N ARG A 64 -1.39 2.51 -11.86
CA ARG A 64 0.08 2.42 -12.00
C ARG A 64 0.83 2.99 -10.79
N LEU A 65 0.23 2.88 -9.61
CA LEU A 65 0.85 3.16 -8.32
C LEU A 65 1.53 1.93 -7.74
N LEU A 66 1.13 0.74 -8.18
CA LEU A 66 1.70 -0.56 -7.86
C LEU A 66 1.95 -1.32 -9.16
N SER A 67 3.14 -1.89 -9.32
CA SER A 67 3.45 -2.80 -10.41
C SER A 67 3.93 -4.12 -9.82
N LYS A 68 3.43 -5.24 -10.37
CA LYS A 68 3.95 -6.57 -10.06
C LYS A 68 5.38 -6.72 -10.55
N GLU A 69 5.64 -6.29 -11.79
CA GLU A 69 6.97 -6.28 -12.37
C GLU A 69 7.69 -4.99 -11.94
N GLU A 70 8.68 -5.12 -11.06
CA GLU A 70 9.54 -4.00 -10.69
C GLU A 70 10.57 -3.74 -11.79
N THR A 71 10.73 -2.48 -12.19
CA THR A 71 11.69 -2.09 -13.22
C THR A 71 12.67 -1.06 -12.65
N GLY A 72 13.97 -1.31 -12.81
CA GLY A 72 15.03 -0.46 -12.26
C GLY A 72 15.17 -0.53 -10.74
N ASP A 73 15.72 0.53 -10.13
CA ASP A 73 16.02 0.61 -8.68
C ASP A 73 14.85 1.15 -7.84
N HIS A 74 13.61 0.97 -8.32
CA HIS A 74 12.38 1.46 -7.68
C HIS A 74 11.53 0.30 -7.17
N TRP A 75 10.91 0.47 -6.01
CA TRP A 75 10.02 -0.54 -5.43
C TRP A 75 8.67 0.03 -5.01
N GLN A 76 7.67 -0.83 -5.05
CA GLN A 76 6.35 -0.57 -4.47
C GLN A 76 5.98 -1.70 -3.53
N ARG A 77 5.54 -1.35 -2.34
CA ARG A 77 5.23 -2.29 -1.26
C ARG A 77 3.88 -1.96 -0.65
N ILE A 78 3.20 -3.00 -0.20
CA ILE A 78 1.90 -2.89 0.44
C ILE A 78 2.00 -3.49 1.83
N VAL A 79 1.50 -2.78 2.83
CA VAL A 79 1.35 -3.26 4.19
C VAL A 79 -0.12 -3.52 4.44
N VAL A 80 -0.44 -4.76 4.83
CA VAL A 80 -1.81 -5.18 5.17
C VAL A 80 -1.86 -5.65 6.63
N GLU A 81 -2.96 -5.31 7.29
CA GLU A 81 -3.23 -5.66 8.69
C GLU A 81 -4.17 -6.86 8.77
N LYS A 82 -4.16 -7.53 9.93
CA LYS A 82 -5.14 -8.58 10.23
C LYS A 82 -6.57 -8.01 10.35
N PRO A 83 -7.62 -8.84 10.15
CA PRO A 83 -7.59 -10.26 9.77
C PRO A 83 -7.24 -10.49 8.29
N PHE A 84 -6.49 -11.56 8.01
CA PHE A 84 -6.14 -12.00 6.65
C PHE A 84 -7.16 -13.01 6.09
N GLY A 85 -8.44 -12.79 6.36
CA GLY A 85 -9.50 -13.80 6.19
C GLY A 85 -10.04 -14.30 7.54
N HIS A 86 -11.20 -14.95 7.49
CA HIS A 86 -11.88 -15.51 8.67
C HIS A 86 -11.77 -17.04 8.76
N ASP A 87 -11.28 -17.69 7.71
CA ASP A 87 -11.02 -19.12 7.61
C ASP A 87 -9.95 -19.38 6.53
N GLY A 88 -9.56 -20.65 6.36
CA GLY A 88 -8.56 -21.05 5.36
C GLY A 88 -8.94 -20.63 3.92
N PRO A 89 -10.16 -20.90 3.44
CA PRO A 89 -10.62 -20.47 2.12
C PRO A 89 -10.54 -18.95 1.89
N SER A 90 -11.12 -18.14 2.79
CA SER A 90 -11.09 -16.67 2.66
C SER A 90 -9.68 -16.10 2.74
N ALA A 91 -8.78 -16.73 3.50
CA ALA A 91 -7.38 -16.35 3.53
C ALA A 91 -6.66 -16.67 2.21
N HIS A 92 -6.98 -17.80 1.59
CA HIS A 92 -6.46 -18.15 0.27
C HIS A 92 -6.95 -17.17 -0.79
N GLU A 93 -8.25 -16.85 -0.80
CA GLU A 93 -8.85 -15.90 -1.74
C GLU A 93 -8.23 -14.50 -1.60
N LEU A 94 -8.06 -13.99 -0.38
CA LEU A 94 -7.36 -12.73 -0.15
C LEU A 94 -5.93 -12.80 -0.69
N ASN A 95 -5.20 -13.88 -0.40
CA ASN A 95 -3.84 -14.05 -0.87
C ASN A 95 -3.73 -14.07 -2.40
N GLU A 96 -4.59 -14.82 -3.08
CA GLU A 96 -4.65 -14.87 -4.54
C GLU A 96 -4.94 -13.49 -5.14
N SER A 97 -5.90 -12.76 -4.55
CA SER A 97 -6.23 -11.40 -4.98
C SER A 97 -5.05 -10.44 -4.85
N LEU A 98 -4.34 -10.45 -3.71
CA LEU A 98 -3.16 -9.59 -3.51
C LEU A 98 -2.02 -9.99 -4.47
N THR A 99 -1.75 -11.28 -4.61
CA THR A 99 -0.64 -11.80 -5.43
C THR A 99 -0.94 -11.74 -6.94
N HIS A 100 -2.20 -11.49 -7.33
CA HIS A 100 -2.53 -11.15 -8.70
C HIS A 100 -1.83 -9.85 -9.14
N HIS A 101 -1.84 -8.84 -8.26
CA HIS A 101 -1.35 -7.47 -8.55
C HIS A 101 0.07 -7.18 -8.04
N ALA A 102 0.59 -8.00 -7.12
CA ALA A 102 1.92 -7.84 -6.54
C ALA A 102 2.65 -9.18 -6.42
N HIS A 103 3.98 -9.16 -6.40
CA HIS A 103 4.75 -10.30 -5.93
C HIS A 103 4.72 -10.40 -4.41
N GLU A 104 4.87 -11.61 -3.89
CA GLU A 104 4.88 -11.87 -2.43
C GLU A 104 5.91 -11.00 -1.68
N ARG A 105 7.08 -10.75 -2.27
CA ARG A 105 8.13 -9.87 -1.72
C ARG A 105 7.72 -8.39 -1.57
N GLN A 106 6.62 -7.98 -2.19
CA GLN A 106 6.06 -6.63 -2.10
C GLN A 106 4.97 -6.54 -1.01
N ILE A 107 4.52 -7.67 -0.46
CA ILE A 107 3.40 -7.74 0.48
C ILE A 107 3.94 -7.97 1.89
N TYR A 108 3.68 -7.01 2.78
CA TYR A 108 4.07 -7.04 4.18
C TYR A 108 2.81 -7.25 5.03
N ARG A 109 2.62 -8.47 5.53
CA ARG A 109 1.50 -8.83 6.42
C ARG A 109 1.91 -8.57 7.86
N ILE A 110 1.24 -7.64 8.52
CA ILE A 110 1.58 -7.25 9.89
C ILE A 110 0.98 -8.22 10.90
N ASP A 111 1.86 -8.82 11.69
CA ASP A 111 1.53 -9.34 13.00
C ASP A 111 2.41 -8.62 14.03
N HIS A 112 1.80 -7.73 14.80
CA HIS A 112 2.53 -6.91 15.78
C HIS A 112 3.23 -7.72 16.88
N TYR A 113 2.90 -9.01 17.06
CA TYR A 113 3.66 -9.87 17.98
C TYR A 113 5.07 -10.14 17.48
N LEU A 114 5.29 -10.18 16.16
CA LEU A 114 6.62 -10.37 15.55
C LEU A 114 7.53 -9.14 15.71
N GLY A 115 6.97 -7.98 16.08
CA GLY A 115 7.70 -6.75 16.34
C GLY A 115 8.12 -6.54 17.80
N LYS A 116 7.79 -7.47 18.72
CA LYS A 116 8.13 -7.34 20.14
C LYS A 116 9.57 -7.76 20.38
N GLU A 117 10.32 -6.97 21.16
CA GLU A 117 11.73 -7.24 21.50
C GLU A 117 11.97 -8.65 22.05
N THR A 118 11.03 -9.22 22.79
CA THR A 118 11.16 -10.56 23.35
C THR A 118 10.98 -11.70 22.34
N VAL A 119 10.54 -11.39 21.12
CA VAL A 119 10.26 -12.36 20.04
C VAL A 119 11.34 -12.33 18.96
N GLN A 120 12.12 -11.24 18.85
CA GLN A 120 13.25 -11.08 17.93
C GLN A 120 14.55 -11.66 18.50
#